data_AF-A0A2W7N8Q3-F1
#
_entry.id   AF-A0A2W7N8Q3-F1
#
_cell.length_a   1.000
_cell.length_b   1.000
_cell.length_c   1.000
_cell.angle_alpha   90.00
_cell.angle_beta   90.00
_cell.angle_gamma   90.00
#
_symmetry.space_group_name_H-M   'P 1'
#
loop_
_entity.id
_entity.type
_entity.pdbx_description
1 polymer ?
#
loop_
_entity_poly.entity_id
_entity_poly.type
_entity_poly.pdbx_seq_one_letter_code
_entity_poly.pdbx_strand_id
1 'polypeptide(L)'
;MTTRIRTGCMSDLPPPRDPGLQFLKWLVIALTATLLAGFVVLVFLFATRFPNPQAPLPAAITLPDGATARAVTRGTDWIAVVTDADEILIYAPDGETIRQRIAIE
;
A
#
# COMPACT_ATOMS: atom_id res chain seq x y z
N MET A 1 30.16 34.13 -64.90
CA MET A 1 31.18 34.45 -63.88
C MET A 1 30.46 35.20 -62.77
N THR A 2 29.91 34.46 -61.79
CA THR A 2 30.50 34.28 -60.44
C THR A 2 30.32 35.58 -59.63
N THR A 3 29.41 35.66 -58.64
CA THR A 3 29.50 34.94 -57.36
C THR A 3 28.14 34.97 -56.63
N ARG A 4 27.62 33.79 -56.23
CA ARG A 4 26.64 33.66 -55.14
C ARG A 4 27.38 33.82 -53.81
N ILE A 5 27.03 34.83 -53.00
CA ILE A 5 27.50 34.91 -51.62
C ILE A 5 26.59 34.03 -50.74
N ARG A 6 27.17 32.95 -50.21
CA ARG A 6 26.55 32.02 -49.25
C ARG A 6 26.39 32.72 -47.89
N THR A 7 25.17 32.97 -47.46
CA THR A 7 24.83 33.37 -46.07
C THR A 7 24.67 32.14 -45.15
N GLY A 8 25.55 31.13 -45.28
CA GLY A 8 25.36 29.82 -44.64
C GLY A 8 26.45 29.42 -43.65
N CYS A 9 27.14 30.36 -42.99
CA CYS A 9 28.29 30.03 -42.13
C CYS A 9 28.31 30.71 -40.75
N MET A 10 27.24 31.39 -40.31
CA MET A 10 27.29 32.18 -39.07
C MET A 10 26.06 32.01 -38.17
N SER A 11 25.68 30.77 -37.84
CA SER A 11 24.59 30.54 -36.87
C SER A 11 24.51 29.14 -36.26
N ASP A 12 25.64 28.43 -36.06
CA ASP A 12 25.61 27.08 -35.45
C ASP A 12 26.61 26.91 -34.29
N LEU A 13 26.81 27.96 -33.49
CA LEU A 13 27.48 27.81 -32.19
C LEU A 13 26.40 27.65 -31.11
N PRO A 14 26.39 26.53 -30.37
CA PRO A 14 25.43 26.36 -29.28
C PRO A 14 25.60 27.50 -28.28
N PRO A 15 24.51 28.13 -27.82
CA PRO A 15 24.60 29.25 -26.90
C PRO A 15 25.35 28.85 -25.63
N PRO A 16 26.19 29.74 -25.07
CA PRO A 16 26.90 29.48 -23.82
C PRO A 16 25.88 29.15 -22.72
N ARG A 17 26.16 28.09 -21.97
CA ARG A 17 25.20 27.48 -21.04
C ARG A 17 25.27 28.21 -19.69
N ASP A 18 24.25 28.98 -19.34
CA ASP A 18 24.24 29.79 -18.12
C ASP A 18 24.40 28.94 -16.83
N PRO A 19 25.37 29.25 -15.96
CA PRO A 19 25.62 28.49 -14.73
C PRO A 19 24.42 28.45 -13.77
N GLY A 20 23.64 29.54 -13.70
CA GLY A 20 22.45 29.62 -12.84
C GLY A 20 21.34 28.64 -13.23
N LEU A 21 21.12 28.41 -14.52
CA LEU A 21 20.12 27.46 -15.01
C LEU A 21 20.52 26.01 -14.71
N GLN A 22 21.82 25.72 -14.72
CA GLN A 22 22.34 24.40 -14.35
C GLN A 22 22.15 24.12 -12.86
N PHE A 23 22.36 25.12 -12.00
CA PHE A 23 22.11 24.99 -10.57
C PHE A 23 20.62 24.71 -10.26
N LEU A 24 19.72 25.48 -10.88
CA LEU A 24 18.27 25.26 -10.71
C LEU A 24 17.86 23.87 -11.19
N LYS A 25 18.38 23.42 -12.34
CA LYS A 25 18.14 22.07 -12.86
C LYS A 25 18.58 20.99 -11.87
N TRP A 26 19.76 21.10 -11.28
CA TRP A 26 20.26 20.13 -10.30
C TRP A 26 19.44 20.13 -9.01
N LEU A 27 19.04 21.31 -8.53
CA LEU A 27 18.22 21.42 -7.32
C LEU A 27 16.84 20.79 -7.52
N VAL A 28 16.20 21.05 -8.66
CA VAL A 28 14.91 20.44 -8.99
C VAL A 28 15.05 18.93 -9.13
N ILE A 29 16.08 18.44 -9.83
CA ILE A 29 16.33 16.99 -9.94
C ILE A 29 16.54 16.37 -8.56
N ALA A 30 17.30 17.01 -7.67
CA ALA A 30 17.51 16.52 -6.32
C ALA A 30 16.20 16.49 -5.52
N LEU A 31 15.36 17.53 -5.65
CA LEU A 31 14.05 17.58 -5.01
C LEU A 31 13.13 16.46 -5.52
N THR A 32 13.05 16.28 -6.83
CA THR A 32 12.27 15.20 -7.46
C THR A 32 12.77 13.83 -7.05
N ALA A 33 14.08 13.62 -7.01
CA ALA A 33 14.69 12.38 -6.55
C ALA A 33 14.37 12.10 -5.08
N THR A 34 14.39 13.13 -4.24
CA THR A 34 14.05 13.00 -2.81
C THR A 34 12.58 12.67 -2.60
N LEU A 35 11.68 13.29 -3.37
CA LEU A 35 10.25 12.98 -3.37
C LEU A 35 10.03 11.51 -3.73
N LEU A 36 10.68 11.04 -4.79
CA LEU A 36 10.55 9.65 -5.24
C LEU A 36 11.11 8.68 -4.19
N ALA A 37 12.28 8.97 -3.63
CA ALA A 37 12.88 8.17 -2.57
C ALA A 37 11.95 8.08 -1.35
N GLY A 38 11.38 9.21 -0.90
CA GLY A 38 10.42 9.25 0.20
C GLY A 38 9.16 8.44 -0.10
N PHE A 39 8.60 8.56 -1.30
CA PHE A 39 7.44 7.77 -1.72
C PHE A 39 7.73 6.26 -1.70
N VAL A 40 8.89 5.84 -2.24
CA VAL A 40 9.31 4.43 -2.22
C VAL A 40 9.47 3.92 -0.79
N VAL A 41 10.07 4.72 0.11
CA VAL A 41 10.19 4.38 1.53
C VAL A 41 8.82 4.20 2.18
N LEU A 42 7.86 5.09 1.90
CA LEU A 42 6.50 4.97 2.42
C LEU A 42 5.82 3.68 1.91
N VAL A 43 5.89 3.40 0.61
CA VAL A 43 5.33 2.18 0.02
C VAL A 43 5.97 0.93 0.62
N PHE A 44 7.29 0.92 0.78
CA PHE A 44 8.04 -0.18 1.37
C PHE A 44 7.65 -0.42 2.84
N LEU A 45 7.57 0.66 3.64
CA LEU A 45 7.11 0.59 5.02
C LEU A 45 5.67 0.09 5.09
N PHE A 46 4.78 0.58 4.21
CA PHE A 46 3.39 0.14 4.18
C PHE A 46 3.28 -1.35 3.86
N ALA A 47 4.02 -1.82 2.84
CA ALA A 47 4.03 -3.22 2.45
C ALA A 47 4.59 -4.14 3.54
N THR A 48 5.60 -3.70 4.30
CA THR A 48 6.25 -4.51 5.35
C THR A 48 5.60 -4.40 6.72
N ARG A 49 4.93 -3.29 7.03
CA ARG A 49 4.25 -3.06 8.31
C ARG A 49 2.78 -3.46 8.30
N PHE A 50 2.15 -3.53 7.13
CA PHE A 50 0.84 -4.12 6.96
C PHE A 50 0.89 -5.42 6.16
N PRO A 51 1.65 -6.45 6.60
CA PRO A 51 1.40 -7.79 6.09
C PRO A 51 0.00 -8.13 6.61
N ASN A 52 -1.01 -7.99 5.75
CA ASN A 52 -2.34 -8.48 6.02
C ASN A 52 -2.49 -9.78 5.23
N PRO A 53 -1.94 -10.91 5.72
CA PRO A 53 -2.49 -12.18 5.33
C PRO A 53 -3.88 -12.21 5.96
N GLN A 54 -4.87 -11.65 5.27
CA GLN A 54 -6.26 -11.95 5.60
C GLN A 54 -6.35 -13.46 5.53
N ALA A 55 -6.38 -14.12 6.70
CA ALA A 55 -6.52 -15.56 6.74
C ALA A 55 -7.78 -15.91 5.93
N PRO A 56 -7.68 -16.88 5.01
CA PRO A 56 -8.81 -17.26 4.18
C PRO A 56 -9.98 -17.58 5.09
N LEU A 57 -11.14 -16.96 4.82
CA LEU A 57 -12.33 -17.23 5.61
C LEU A 57 -12.80 -18.65 5.27
N PRO A 58 -13.03 -19.51 6.27
CA PRO A 58 -13.55 -20.85 6.03
C PRO A 58 -14.94 -20.76 5.39
N ALA A 59 -15.23 -21.70 4.47
CA ALA A 59 -16.48 -21.71 3.71
C ALA A 59 -17.72 -21.93 4.61
N ALA A 60 -17.55 -22.57 5.75
CA ALA A 60 -18.57 -22.77 6.76
C ALA A 60 -17.92 -22.88 8.15
N ILE A 61 -18.60 -22.34 9.17
CA ILE A 61 -18.25 -22.51 10.59
C ILE A 61 -19.43 -23.21 11.24
N THR A 62 -19.20 -24.37 11.84
CA THR A 62 -20.22 -25.08 12.61
C THR A 62 -20.25 -24.54 14.02
N LEU A 63 -21.38 -23.98 14.43
CA LEU A 63 -21.58 -23.53 15.80
C LEU A 63 -21.90 -24.72 16.71
N PRO A 64 -21.35 -24.74 17.93
CA PRO A 64 -21.74 -25.73 18.94
C PRO A 64 -23.22 -25.62 19.27
N ASP A 65 -23.82 -26.76 19.63
CA ASP A 65 -25.21 -26.88 20.08
C ASP A 65 -26.28 -26.42 19.07
N GLY A 66 -25.90 -26.24 17.79
CA GLY A 66 -26.81 -25.77 16.74
C GLY A 66 -27.22 -24.30 16.91
N ALA A 67 -26.49 -23.54 17.73
CA ALA A 67 -26.75 -22.12 17.97
C ALA A 67 -26.66 -21.32 16.67
N THR A 68 -27.43 -20.23 16.58
CA THR A 68 -27.42 -19.36 15.39
C THR A 68 -26.54 -18.14 15.59
N ALA A 69 -25.73 -17.81 14.59
CA ALA A 69 -24.86 -16.65 14.64
C ALA A 69 -25.71 -15.36 14.51
N ARG A 70 -25.67 -14.51 15.54
CA ARG A 70 -26.31 -13.19 15.56
C ARG A 70 -25.40 -12.10 14.99
N ALA A 71 -24.10 -12.21 15.23
CA ALA A 71 -23.09 -11.30 14.68
C ALA A 71 -21.76 -12.02 14.48
N VAL A 72 -21.01 -11.62 13.46
CA VAL A 72 -19.66 -12.14 13.19
C VAL A 72 -18.70 -10.97 13.00
N THR A 73 -17.60 -10.97 13.75
CA THR A 73 -16.53 -9.98 13.66
C THR A 73 -15.21 -10.68 13.38
N ARG A 74 -14.43 -10.16 12.43
CA ARG A 74 -13.14 -10.73 12.04
C ARG A 74 -11.98 -9.85 12.51
N GLY A 75 -11.08 -10.43 13.30
CA GLY A 75 -9.78 -9.85 13.64
C GLY A 75 -8.66 -10.36 12.72
N THR A 76 -7.42 -9.95 12.99
CA THR A 76 -6.24 -10.37 12.20
C THR A 76 -6.02 -11.88 12.24
N ASP A 77 -6.10 -12.49 13.43
CA ASP A 77 -5.81 -13.91 13.68
C ASP A 77 -6.94 -14.61 14.46
N TRP A 78 -8.17 -14.13 14.33
CA TRP A 78 -9.33 -14.68 15.05
C TRP A 78 -10.66 -14.27 14.41
N ILE A 79 -11.71 -15.04 14.68
CA ILE A 79 -13.09 -14.79 14.28
C ILE A 79 -13.96 -14.85 15.54
N ALA A 80 -14.66 -13.77 15.89
CA ALA A 80 -15.65 -13.81 16.96
C ALA A 80 -17.04 -13.98 16.36
N VAL A 81 -17.77 -14.92 16.90
CA VAL A 81 -19.17 -15.18 16.57
C VAL A 81 -19.98 -14.96 17.84
N VAL A 82 -20.94 -14.04 17.79
CA VAL A 82 -21.94 -13.85 18.85
C VAL A 82 -23.11 -14.75 18.50
N THR A 83 -23.51 -15.62 19.42
CA THR A 83 -24.63 -16.54 19.23
C THR A 83 -25.93 -15.96 19.80
N ASP A 84 -27.04 -16.63 19.51
CA ASP A 84 -28.35 -16.38 20.11
C ASP A 84 -28.47 -16.89 21.56
N ALA A 85 -27.50 -17.68 22.03
CA ALA A 85 -27.41 -18.16 23.41
C ALA A 85 -26.69 -17.18 24.35
N ASP A 86 -26.61 -15.90 23.98
CA ASP A 86 -25.89 -14.84 24.71
C ASP A 86 -24.44 -15.21 25.05
N GLU A 87 -23.74 -15.86 24.11
CA GLU A 87 -22.30 -16.13 24.23
C GLU A 87 -21.51 -15.61 23.02
N ILE A 88 -20.25 -15.26 23.27
CA ILE A 88 -19.25 -14.90 22.27
C ILE A 88 -18.24 -16.04 22.15
N LEU A 89 -18.19 -16.64 20.97
CA LEU A 89 -17.26 -17.70 20.60
C LEU A 89 -16.11 -17.08 19.80
N ILE A 90 -14.89 -17.14 20.33
CA ILE A 90 -13.69 -16.70 19.62
C ILE A 90 -13.03 -17.92 19.00
N TYR A 91 -13.12 -18.02 17.69
CA TYR A 91 -12.47 -19.03 16.86
C TYR A 91 -11.06 -18.56 16.43
N ALA A 92 -10.18 -19.53 16.26
CA ALA A 92 -8.96 -19.37 15.48
C ALA A 92 -9.32 -19.06 14.01
N PRO A 93 -8.37 -18.59 13.17
CA PRO A 93 -8.68 -18.19 11.80
C PRO A 93 -9.07 -19.38 10.90
N ASP A 94 -8.88 -20.62 11.37
CA ASP A 94 -9.36 -21.86 10.75
C ASP A 94 -10.89 -22.02 10.84
N GLY A 95 -11.57 -21.33 11.77
CA GLY A 95 -12.99 -21.47 12.06
C GLY A 95 -13.41 -22.78 12.71
N GLU A 96 -12.47 -23.66 13.06
CA GLU A 96 -12.75 -24.92 13.76
C GLU A 96 -12.35 -24.85 15.23
N THR A 97 -11.23 -24.19 15.53
CA THR A 97 -10.68 -24.20 16.89
C THR A 97 -11.28 -23.08 17.72
N ILE A 98 -12.13 -23.41 18.69
CA ILE A 98 -12.59 -22.45 19.70
C ILE A 98 -11.45 -22.16 20.67
N ARG A 99 -10.99 -20.90 20.70
CA ARG A 99 -9.96 -20.43 21.64
C ARG A 99 -10.55 -19.95 22.94
N GLN A 100 -11.72 -19.30 22.88
CA GLN A 100 -12.36 -18.71 24.05
C GLN A 100 -13.87 -18.68 23.88
N ARG A 101 -14.58 -18.91 24.98
CA ARG A 101 -16.03 -18.75 25.12
C ARG A 101 -16.29 -17.74 26.22
N ILE A 102 -17.07 -16.71 25.93
CA ILE A 102 -17.42 -15.63 26.87
C ILE A 102 -18.94 -15.57 26.97
N ALA A 103 -19.50 -15.77 28.14
CA ALA A 103 -20.93 -15.53 28.39
C ALA A 103 -21.18 -14.03 28.54
N ILE A 104 -22.28 -13.56 27.97
CA ILE A 104 -22.78 -12.19 28.13
C ILE A 104 -23.86 -12.26 29.21
N GLU A 105 -23.57 -11.72 30.40
CA GLU A 105 -24.51 -11.60 31.54
C GLU A 105 -25.03 -10.17 31.69
#